data_AF-A0AAJ2UW06-F1
#
_entry.id   AF-A0AAJ2UW06-F1
#
_cell.length_a   1.000
_cell.length_b   1.000
_cell.length_c   1.000
_cell.angle_alpha   90.00
_cell.angle_beta   90.00
_cell.angle_gamma   90.00
#
_symmetry.space_group_name_H-M   'P 1'
#
loop_
_entity.id
_entity.type
_entity.pdbx_description
1 polymer ?
#
loop_
_entity_poly.entity_id
_entity_poly.type
_entity_poly.pdbx_seq_one_letter_code
_entity_poly.pdbx_strand_id
1 'polypeptide(L)' 'MSDAATRILDRLHQEALDENEERDWYRTGRIPCHDCGTTVRTETLETLPEHRCSQRQQARREREAKETP' A
#
# COMPACT_ATOMS: atom_id res chain seq x y z
N MET A 1 20.53 15.29 14.50
CA MET A 1 19.21 15.17 15.16
C MET A 1 19.26 13.99 16.11
N SER A 2 18.54 14.02 17.24
CA SER A 2 18.54 12.89 18.18
C SER A 2 17.72 11.72 17.64
N ASP A 3 18.11 10.49 17.96
CA ASP A 3 17.39 9.27 17.56
C ASP A 3 15.91 9.29 18.02
N ALA A 4 15.64 9.95 19.15
CA ALA A 4 14.28 10.14 19.66
C ALA A 4 13.44 11.04 18.75
N ALA A 5 14.02 12.13 18.22
CA ALA A 5 13.32 13.02 17.31
C ALA A 5 12.99 12.32 15.99
N THR A 6 13.90 11.51 15.45
CA THR A 6 13.66 10.72 14.23
C THR A 6 12.50 9.75 14.42
N ARG A 7 12.47 8.98 15.52
CA ARG A 7 11.36 8.04 15.79
C ARG A 7 10.01 8.73 15.94
N ILE A 8 9.98 9.93 16.53
CA ILE A 8 8.74 10.71 16.66
C ILE A 8 8.25 11.17 15.28
N LEU A 9 9.16 11.67 14.44
CA LEU A 9 8.83 12.10 13.08
C LEU A 9 8.33 10.92 12.23
N ASP A 10 9.00 9.77 12.29
CA ASP A 10 8.59 8.58 11.55
C ASP A 10 7.18 8.13 11.95
N ARG A 11 6.85 8.15 13.25
CA ARG A 11 5.51 7.81 13.73
C ARG A 11 4.45 8.79 13.22
N LEU A 12 4.67 10.10 13.37
CA LEU A 12 3.74 11.11 12.88
C LEU A 12 3.54 11.03 11.37
N HIS A 13 4.60 10.68 10.64
CA HIS A 13 4.51 10.46 9.19
C HIS A 13 3.63 9.26 8.85
N GLN A 14 3.79 8.13 9.54
CA GLN A 14 2.92 6.95 9.33
C GLN A 14 1.47 7.26 9.69
N GLU A 15 1.22 7.90 10.83
CA GLU A 15 -0.14 8.31 11.25
C GLU A 15 -0.81 9.19 10.17
N ALA A 16 -0.07 10.14 9.59
CA ALA A 16 -0.60 10.99 8.53
C ALA A 16 -0.90 10.23 7.22
N LEU A 17 -0.12 9.19 6.90
CA LEU A 17 -0.38 8.34 5.73
C LEU A 17 -1.64 7.49 5.94
N ASP A 18 -1.79 6.89 7.12
CA ASP A 18 -2.94 6.07 7.49
C ASP A 18 -4.24 6.89 7.46
N GLU A 19 -4.23 8.09 8.06
CA GLU A 19 -5.37 9.01 8.03
C GLU A 19 -5.74 9.45 6.60
N ASN A 20 -4.74 9.65 5.73
CA ASN A 20 -5.01 10.02 4.35
C ASN A 20 -5.63 8.85 3.58
N GLU A 21 -5.14 7.63 3.79
CA GLU A 21 -5.71 6.43 3.16
C GLU A 21 -7.16 6.20 3.59
N GLU A 22 -7.46 6.31 4.88
CA GLU A 22 -8.83 6.19 5.40
C GLU A 22 -9.76 7.22 4.74
N ARG A 23 -9.31 8.47 4.60
CA ARG A 23 -10.08 9.53 3.94
C ARG A 23 -10.31 9.24 2.46
N ASP A 24 -9.31 8.73 1.75
CA ASP A 24 -9.42 8.38 0.34
C ASP A 24 -10.35 7.17 0.12
N TRP A 25 -10.29 6.19 1.02
CA TRP A 25 -11.24 5.09 1.05
C TRP A 25 -12.67 5.57 1.31
N TYR A 26 -12.90 6.42 2.31
CA TYR A 26 -14.23 6.95 2.60
C TYR A 26 -14.86 7.64 1.38
N ARG A 27 -14.04 8.29 0.55
CA ARG A 27 -14.48 8.99 -0.68
C ARG A 27 -14.72 8.06 -1.86
N THR A 28 -13.92 7.01 -2.03
CA THR A 28 -13.85 6.23 -3.29
C THR A 28 -14.24 4.76 -3.12
N GLY A 29 -14.27 4.27 -1.89
CA GLY A 29 -14.36 2.86 -1.52
C GLY A 29 -13.15 2.06 -1.99
N ARG A 30 -11.99 2.69 -2.26
CA ARG A 30 -10.81 2.04 -2.82
C ARG A 30 -9.58 2.24 -1.94
N ILE A 31 -8.74 1.21 -1.87
CA ILE A 31 -7.43 1.23 -1.18
C ILE A 31 -6.34 0.57 -2.03
N PRO A 32 -5.07 0.99 -1.90
CA PRO A 32 -3.96 0.29 -2.51
C PRO A 32 -3.65 -1.03 -1.78
N CYS A 33 -3.33 -2.08 -2.52
CA CYS A 33 -2.71 -3.26 -1.93
C CYS A 33 -1.22 -2.97 -1.68
N HIS A 34 -0.76 -3.03 -0.42
CA HIS A 34 0.66 -2.80 -0.09
C HIS A 34 1.62 -3.83 -0.71
N ASP A 35 1.13 -5.04 -0.99
CA ASP A 35 1.94 -6.14 -1.53
C ASP A 35 2.20 -6.03 -3.04
N CYS A 36 1.19 -5.60 -3.81
CA CYS A 36 1.27 -5.57 -5.28
C CYS A 36 1.01 -4.18 -5.90
N GLY A 37 0.69 -3.17 -5.08
CA GLY A 37 0.42 -1.79 -5.50
C GLY A 37 -0.89 -1.58 -6.26
N THR A 38 -1.70 -2.63 -6.46
CA THR A 38 -2.97 -2.50 -7.19
C THR A 38 -4.03 -1.86 -6.31
N THR A 39 -4.70 -0.82 -6.79
CA THR A 39 -5.87 -0.24 -6.14
C THR A 39 -7.10 -1.14 -6.33
N VAL A 40 -7.75 -1.50 -5.22
CA VAL A 40 -8.93 -2.38 -5.20
C VAL A 40 -10.09 -1.69 -4.49
N ARG A 41 -11.33 -2.05 -4.87
CA ARG A 41 -12.54 -1.56 -4.19
C ARG A 41 -12.86 -2.48 -3.02
N THR A 42 -13.04 -1.95 -1.82
CA THR A 42 -13.37 -2.73 -0.61
C THR A 42 -14.51 -2.10 0.17
N GLU A 43 -15.25 -2.94 0.89
CA GLU A 43 -16.33 -2.55 1.80
C GLU A 43 -15.83 -2.19 3.21
N THR A 44 -14.63 -2.66 3.59
CA THR A 44 -14.00 -2.37 4.89
C THR A 44 -12.48 -2.21 4.71
N LEU A 45 -11.83 -1.50 5.64
CA LEU A 45 -10.37 -1.35 5.69
C LEU A 45 -9.65 -2.56 6.33
N GLU A 46 -10.40 -3.51 6.89
CA GLU A 46 -9.82 -4.64 7.62
C GLU A 46 -9.30 -5.74 6.69
N THR A 47 -9.91 -5.90 5.51
CA THR A 47 -9.56 -6.96 4.57
C THR A 47 -9.58 -6.46 3.13
N LEU A 48 -8.61 -6.94 2.35
CA LEU A 48 -8.61 -6.75 0.90
C LEU A 48 -9.47 -7.84 0.25
N PRO A 49 -10.29 -7.51 -0.76
CA PRO A 49 -10.95 -8.52 -1.57
C PRO A 49 -9.93 -9.33 -2.38
N GLU A 50 -10.38 -10.48 -2.89
CA GLU A 50 -9.60 -11.25 -3.85
C GLU A 50 -9.28 -10.40 -5.09
N HIS A 51 -7.99 -10.19 -5.34
CA HIS A 51 -7.50 -9.32 -6.42
C HIS A 51 -6.30 -9.93 -7.15
N ARG A 52 -6.05 -11.23 -6.96
CA ARG A 52 -5.00 -12.01 -7.61
C ARG A 52 -3.60 -11.46 -7.34
N CYS A 53 -3.34 -11.06 -6.09
CA CYS A 53 -2.08 -10.45 -5.66
C CYS A 53 -0.85 -11.25 -6.14
N SER A 54 -0.81 -12.55 -5.85
CA SER A 54 0.32 -13.42 -6.19
C SER A 54 0.57 -13.49 -7.71
N GLN A 55 -0.48 -13.50 -8.52
CA GLN A 55 -0.36 -13.53 -9.99
C GLN A 55 0.18 -12.20 -10.51
N ARG A 56 -0.23 -11.08 -9.91
CA ARG A 56 0.30 -9.75 -10.25
C ARG A 56 1.77 -9.60 -9.87
N GLN A 57 2.15 -10.09 -8.69
CA GLN A 57 3.54 -10.13 -8.25
C GLN A 57 4.39 -11.02 -9.17
N GLN A 58 3.90 -12.20 -9.54
CA GLN A 58 4.58 -13.07 -10.48
C GLN A 58 4.78 -12.36 -11.83
N ALA A 59 3.71 -11.79 -12.40
CA ALA A 59 3.80 -11.06 -13.66
C ALA A 59 4.76 -9.87 -13.59
N ARG A 60 4.87 -9.20 -12.43
CA ARG A 60 5.87 -8.14 -12.22
C ARG A 60 7.29 -8.69 -12.24
N ARG A 61 7.58 -9.75 -11.49
CA ARG A 61 8.91 -10.40 -11.46
C ARG A 61 9.32 -10.89 -12.84
N GLU A 62 8.40 -11.46 -13.60
CA GLU A 62 8.65 -11.91 -14.98
C GLU A 62 8.97 -10.75 -15.94
N ARG A 63 8.38 -9.56 -15.73
CA ARG A 63 8.74 -8.35 -16.50
C ARG A 63 10.13 -7.85 -16.12
N GLU A 64 10.40 -7.70 -14.83
CA GLU A 64 11.70 -7.24 -14.32
C GLU A 64 12.84 -8.17 -14.76
N ALA A 65 12.60 -9.49 -14.78
CA ALA A 65 13.56 -10.48 -15.27
C ALA A 65 13.81 -10.41 -16.79
N LYS A 66 12.85 -9.90 -17.58
CA LYS A 66 13.03 -9.65 -19.02
C LYS A 66 13.72 -8.33 -19.31
N GLU A 67 13.60 -7.37 -18.40
CA GLU A 67 14.19 -6.03 -18.50
C GLU A 67 15.63 -5.96 -17.96
N THR A 68 16.04 -6.94 -17.15
CA THR A 68 17.41 -7.06 -16.61
C THR A 68 18.20 -8.09 -17.45
N PRO A 69 19.15 -7.69 -18.31
CA PRO A 69 19.92 -8.61 -19.16
C PRO A 69 20.93 -9.47 -18.38
#